data_AF-A0A850IQ79-F1
#
_entry.id   AF-A0A850IQ79-F1
#
_cell.length_a   1.000
_cell.length_b   1.000
_cell.length_c   1.000
_cell.angle_alpha   90.00
_cell.angle_beta   90.00
_cell.angle_gamma   90.00
#
_symmetry.space_group_name_H-M   'P 1'
#
loop_
_entity.id
_entity.type
_entity.pdbx_description
1 polymer ?
#
loop_
_entity_poly.entity_id
_entity_poly.type
_entity_poly.pdbx_seq_one_letter_code
_entity_poly.pdbx_strand_id
1 'polypeptide(L)'
;MQTSMINTPHVVTSSAFSVESRNGRPDFELAAALQKVSPQQQSKAQKTATDFEAMFLNSMFSQMTSGLKGEGPFGDTPGTGVWRSMLTEQYSKNFAKAGGVGVATEVYRTLIMQQAKTIRTA
;
A
#
# COMPACT_ATOMS: atom_id res chain seq x y z
N MET A 1 -14.18 -36.53 -30.95
CA MET A 1 -13.66 -35.15 -31.11
C MET A 1 -13.34 -34.62 -29.72
N GLN A 2 -12.05 -34.44 -29.42
CA GLN A 2 -11.55 -33.93 -28.16
C GLN A 2 -11.65 -32.40 -28.15
N THR A 3 -12.24 -31.83 -27.12
CA THR A 3 -12.07 -30.42 -26.77
C THR A 3 -11.73 -30.34 -25.29
N SER A 4 -10.43 -30.40 -25.03
CA SER A 4 -9.82 -30.14 -23.72
C SER A 4 -10.05 -28.67 -23.37
N MET A 5 -10.78 -28.42 -22.30
CA MET A 5 -10.92 -27.09 -21.72
C MET A 5 -9.66 -26.80 -20.90
N ILE A 6 -8.83 -25.88 -21.40
CA ILE A 6 -7.65 -25.39 -20.70
C ILE A 6 -8.14 -24.49 -19.57
N ASN A 7 -8.15 -25.01 -18.34
CA ASN A 7 -8.32 -24.22 -17.14
C ASN A 7 -6.95 -23.66 -16.74
N THR A 8 -6.68 -22.38 -17.03
CA THR A 8 -5.50 -21.68 -16.52
C THR A 8 -5.85 -21.06 -15.17
N PRO A 9 -5.22 -21.46 -14.06
CA PRO A 9 -5.35 -20.73 -12.81
C PRO A 9 -4.57 -19.42 -12.91
N HIS A 10 -5.28 -18.30 -13.07
CA HIS A 10 -4.70 -16.98 -12.86
C HIS A 10 -4.47 -16.77 -11.36
N VAL A 11 -3.32 -17.22 -10.87
CA VAL A 11 -2.85 -16.83 -9.53
C VAL A 11 -2.32 -15.41 -9.65
N VAL A 12 -3.19 -14.43 -9.43
CA VAL A 12 -2.79 -13.04 -9.24
C VAL A 12 -2.27 -12.91 -7.81
N THR A 13 -1.05 -13.37 -7.57
CA THR A 13 -0.28 -12.92 -6.41
C THR A 13 0.32 -11.57 -6.77
N SER A 14 -0.51 -10.53 -6.74
CA SER A 14 -0.07 -9.14 -6.83
C SER A 14 0.71 -8.82 -5.55
N SER A 15 2.02 -9.02 -5.59
CA SER A 15 2.87 -8.49 -4.53
C SER A 15 2.69 -6.97 -4.52
N ALA A 16 2.46 -6.33 -3.37
CA ALA A 16 2.24 -4.89 -3.30
C ALA A 16 3.39 -4.01 -3.86
N PHE A 17 4.51 -4.64 -4.26
CA PHE A 17 5.70 -4.00 -4.82
C PHE A 17 6.13 -4.63 -6.16
N SER A 18 5.26 -5.39 -6.84
CA SER A 18 5.60 -5.98 -8.14
C SER A 18 5.77 -4.89 -9.20
N VAL A 19 6.67 -5.17 -10.14
CA VAL A 19 7.03 -4.35 -11.33
C VAL A 19 5.86 -4.23 -12.34
N GLU A 20 4.67 -4.68 -11.98
CA GLU A 20 3.71 -5.26 -12.92
C GLU A 20 3.13 -4.26 -13.91
N SER A 21 2.68 -3.06 -13.51
CA SER A 21 2.30 -2.02 -14.47
C SER A 21 1.85 -0.72 -13.80
N ARG A 22 2.16 0.46 -14.39
CA ARG A 22 1.39 1.69 -14.16
C ARG A 22 0.28 1.78 -15.21
N ASN A 23 -0.98 1.89 -14.79
CA ASN A 23 -2.12 2.08 -15.70
C ASN A 23 -2.20 1.04 -16.84
N GLY A 24 -1.87 -0.23 -16.56
CA GLY A 24 -1.84 -1.30 -17.56
C GLY A 24 -0.56 -1.34 -18.43
N ARG A 25 0.45 -0.50 -18.15
CA ARG A 25 1.71 -0.45 -18.90
C ARG A 25 2.90 -0.89 -18.03
N PRO A 26 3.75 -1.81 -18.50
CA PRO A 26 4.93 -2.25 -17.76
C PRO A 26 5.86 -1.07 -17.41
N ASP A 27 6.37 -1.04 -16.18
CA ASP A 27 7.28 0.01 -15.71
C ASP A 27 8.75 -0.36 -15.97
N PHE A 28 9.19 -0.20 -17.22
CA PHE A 28 10.55 -0.54 -17.63
C PHE A 28 11.63 0.31 -16.95
N GLU A 29 11.29 1.55 -16.54
CA GLU A 29 12.23 2.42 -15.83
C GLU A 29 12.52 1.89 -14.43
N LEU A 30 11.47 1.48 -13.70
CA LEU A 30 11.63 0.87 -12.39
C LEU A 30 12.40 -0.45 -12.49
N ALA A 31 12.10 -1.27 -13.51
CA ALA A 31 12.84 -2.52 -13.75
C ALA A 31 14.35 -2.27 -13.95
N ALA A 32 14.72 -1.25 -14.75
CA ALA A 32 16.11 -0.87 -14.96
C ALA A 32 16.77 -0.25 -13.72
N ALA A 33 16.01 0.45 -12.87
CA ALA A 33 16.51 1.01 -11.62
C ALA A 33 16.76 -0.07 -10.56
N LEU A 34 15.88 -1.08 -10.46
CA LEU A 34 16.03 -2.20 -9.53
C LEU A 34 17.29 -3.02 -9.80
N GLN A 35 17.73 -3.14 -11.05
CA GLN A 35 19.00 -3.80 -11.38
C GLN A 35 20.23 -3.07 -10.81
N LYS A 36 20.12 -1.77 -10.54
CA LYS A 36 21.25 -0.94 -10.05
C LYS A 36 21.29 -0.84 -8.53
N VAL A 37 20.17 -1.09 -7.85
CA VAL A 37 20.02 -0.96 -6.40
C VAL A 37 20.18 -2.33 -5.76
N SER A 38 20.96 -2.44 -4.68
CA SER A 38 21.21 -3.74 -4.03
C SER A 38 19.93 -4.31 -3.40
N PRO A 39 19.81 -5.65 -3.26
CA PRO A 39 18.64 -6.28 -2.61
C PRO A 39 18.39 -5.77 -1.19
N GLN A 40 19.45 -5.44 -0.45
CA GLN A 40 19.36 -4.89 0.90
C GLN A 40 18.76 -3.47 0.89
N GLN A 41 19.17 -2.63 -0.07
CA GLN A 41 18.62 -1.30 -0.27
C GLN A 41 17.16 -1.36 -0.72
N GLN A 42 16.80 -2.32 -1.58
CA GLN A 42 15.42 -2.58 -1.97
C GLN A 42 14.55 -2.97 -0.77
N SER A 43 14.99 -3.93 0.05
CA SER A 43 14.28 -4.34 1.27
C SER A 43 14.09 -3.16 2.24
N LYS A 44 15.13 -2.33 2.42
CA LYS A 44 15.04 -1.12 3.24
C LYS A 44 14.02 -0.13 2.69
N ALA A 45 14.05 0.14 1.38
CA ALA A 45 13.10 1.03 0.73
C ALA A 45 11.65 0.51 0.87
N GLN A 46 11.44 -0.79 0.75
CA GLN A 46 10.13 -1.43 0.92
C GLN A 46 9.59 -1.21 2.33
N LYS A 47 10.43 -1.45 3.34
CA LYS A 47 10.08 -1.20 4.74
C LYS A 47 9.75 0.28 4.97
N THR A 48 10.60 1.19 4.52
CA THR A 48 10.38 2.64 4.68
C THR A 48 9.08 3.09 4.02
N ALA A 49 8.76 2.57 2.85
CA ALA A 49 7.52 2.92 2.16
C ALA A 49 6.27 2.37 2.87
N THR A 50 6.35 1.17 3.43
CA THR A 50 5.29 0.57 4.25
C THR A 50 5.07 1.38 5.53
N ASP A 51 6.16 1.73 6.22
CA ASP A 51 6.11 2.53 7.45
C ASP A 51 5.50 3.92 7.17
N PHE A 52 5.82 4.53 6.01
CA PHE A 52 5.22 5.78 5.56
C PHE A 52 3.71 5.66 5.36
N GLU A 53 3.25 4.61 4.66
CA GLU A 53 1.81 4.40 4.44
C GLU A 53 1.08 4.18 5.78
N ALA A 54 1.69 3.48 6.74
CA ALA A 54 1.11 3.33 8.07
C ALA A 54 0.93 4.68 8.80
N MET A 55 1.93 5.57 8.73
CA MET A 55 1.82 6.92 9.29
C MET A 55 0.76 7.76 8.58
N PHE A 56 0.69 7.66 7.25
CA PHE A 56 -0.32 8.32 6.44
C PHE A 56 -1.74 7.87 6.83
N LEU A 57 -1.96 6.55 6.92
CA LEU A 57 -3.23 5.98 7.35
C LEU A 57 -3.62 6.43 8.75
N ASN A 58 -2.67 6.44 9.69
CA ASN A 58 -2.91 6.95 11.04
C ASN A 58 -3.40 8.42 11.02
N SER A 59 -2.75 9.27 10.22
CA SER A 59 -3.15 10.67 10.06
C SER A 59 -4.54 10.80 9.43
N MET A 60 -4.83 10.02 8.39
CA MET A 60 -6.15 9.95 7.74
C MET A 60 -7.24 9.53 8.73
N PHE A 61 -7.04 8.44 9.48
CA PHE A 61 -8.01 7.99 10.48
C PHE A 61 -8.17 9.00 11.62
N SER A 62 -7.09 9.67 12.04
CA SER A 62 -7.15 10.75 13.03
C SER A 62 -7.99 11.93 12.54
N GLN A 63 -7.82 12.36 11.28
CA GLN A 63 -8.63 13.43 10.68
C GLN A 63 -10.09 13.02 10.46
N MET A 64 -10.33 11.78 10.05
CA MET A 64 -11.69 11.25 9.87
C MET A 64 -12.43 11.14 11.20
N THR A 65 -11.75 10.74 12.28
CA THR A 65 -12.36 10.59 13.61
C THR A 65 -12.46 11.91 14.37
N SER A 66 -11.57 12.88 14.14
CA SER A 66 -11.64 14.19 14.78
C SER A 66 -12.87 14.99 14.34
N GLY A 67 -13.32 14.83 13.09
CA GLY A 67 -14.56 15.42 12.58
C GLY A 67 -15.85 14.76 13.10
N LEU A 68 -15.76 13.62 13.79
CA LEU A 68 -16.91 12.87 14.33
C LEU A 68 -17.20 13.18 15.81
N LYS A 69 -16.51 14.17 16.41
CA LYS A 69 -16.82 14.65 17.77
C LYS A 69 -18.22 15.27 17.79
N GLY A 70 -19.12 14.73 18.61
CA GLY A 70 -20.47 15.27 18.82
C GLY A 70 -21.50 14.98 17.72
N GLU A 71 -21.10 14.71 16.47
CA GLU A 71 -22.02 14.56 15.34
C GLU A 71 -21.98 13.11 14.78
N GLY A 72 -23.15 12.46 14.75
CA GLY A 72 -23.35 11.11 14.24
C GLY A 72 -24.48 10.37 14.98
N PRO A 73 -25.05 9.29 14.41
CA PRO A 73 -26.27 8.62 14.92
C PRO A 73 -26.16 8.07 16.35
N PHE A 74 -24.96 8.06 16.94
CA PHE A 74 -24.69 7.58 18.29
C PHE A 74 -24.40 8.70 19.30
N GLY A 75 -24.29 9.96 18.87
CA GLY A 75 -23.99 11.11 19.73
C GLY A 75 -22.63 11.00 20.44
N ASP A 76 -22.51 11.69 21.59
CA ASP A 76 -21.31 11.85 22.40
C ASP A 76 -21.45 11.18 23.79
N THR A 77 -22.14 10.04 23.84
CA THR A 77 -22.36 9.31 25.10
C THR A 77 -21.13 8.47 25.48
N PRO A 78 -20.77 8.32 26.77
CA PRO A 78 -19.56 7.60 27.22
C PRO A 78 -19.44 6.16 26.71
N GLY A 79 -20.55 5.48 26.41
CA GLY A 79 -20.57 4.11 25.88
C GLY A 79 -20.25 3.98 24.39
N THR A 80 -20.25 5.08 23.63
CA THR A 80 -20.12 5.03 22.16
C THR A 80 -18.67 5.02 21.66
N GLY A 81 -17.73 5.45 22.51
CA GLY A 81 -16.30 5.41 22.19
C GLY A 81 -15.81 3.99 21.88
N VAL A 82 -16.27 2.98 22.61
CA VAL A 82 -15.88 1.57 22.40
C VAL A 82 -16.35 1.06 21.04
N TRP A 83 -17.62 1.30 20.69
CA TRP A 83 -18.19 0.88 19.41
C TRP A 83 -17.52 1.60 18.23
N ARG A 84 -17.24 2.91 18.36
CA ARG A 84 -16.50 3.68 17.36
C ARG A 84 -15.08 3.16 17.16
N SER A 85 -14.38 2.80 18.24
CA SER A 85 -13.04 2.21 18.17
C SER A 85 -13.06 0.85 17.48
N MET A 86 -14.02 -0.03 17.83
CA MET A 86 -14.16 -1.34 17.18
C MET A 86 -14.45 -1.21 15.68
N LEU A 87 -15.36 -0.31 15.29
CA LEU A 87 -15.69 -0.03 13.90
C LEU A 87 -14.47 0.50 13.13
N THR A 88 -13.78 1.49 13.71
CA THR A 88 -12.54 2.05 13.14
C THR A 88 -11.49 0.97 12.95
N GLU A 89 -11.32 0.07 13.92
CA GLU A 89 -10.36 -1.02 13.82
C GLU A 89 -10.73 -2.02 12.71
N GLN A 90 -12.03 -2.35 12.54
CA GLN A 90 -12.48 -3.20 11.44
C GLN A 90 -12.27 -2.54 10.08
N TYR A 91 -12.56 -1.24 9.96
CA TYR A 91 -12.24 -0.48 8.74
C TYR A 91 -10.75 -0.52 8.46
N SER A 92 -9.89 -0.20 9.43
CA SER A 92 -8.44 -0.23 9.30
C SER A 92 -7.92 -1.60 8.85
N LYS A 93 -8.45 -2.69 9.43
CA LYS A 93 -8.09 -4.06 9.03
C LYS A 93 -8.53 -4.38 7.60
N ASN A 94 -9.70 -3.93 7.19
CA ASN A 94 -10.18 -4.11 5.82
C ASN A 94 -9.36 -3.29 4.81
N PHE A 95 -8.96 -2.07 5.16
CA PHE A 95 -8.04 -1.26 4.36
C PHE A 95 -6.67 -1.93 4.20
N ALA A 96 -6.09 -2.43 5.28
CA ALA A 96 -4.81 -3.16 5.23
C ALA A 96 -4.94 -4.45 4.40
N LYS A 97 -6.02 -5.23 4.58
CA LYS A 97 -6.27 -6.47 3.81
C LYS A 97 -6.50 -6.21 2.31
N ALA A 98 -7.08 -5.07 1.95
CA ALA A 98 -7.28 -4.67 0.56
C ALA A 98 -5.96 -4.25 -0.14
N GLY A 99 -4.82 -4.27 0.57
CA GLY A 99 -3.52 -3.87 0.03
C GLY A 99 -3.12 -2.43 0.36
N GLY A 100 -3.76 -1.82 1.38
CA GLY A 100 -3.52 -0.42 1.73
C GLY A 100 -4.19 0.54 0.74
N VAL A 101 -3.64 1.74 0.62
CA VAL A 101 -4.13 2.76 -0.35
C VAL A 101 -3.26 2.76 -1.62
N GLY A 102 -2.19 1.97 -1.64
CA GLY A 102 -1.22 1.89 -2.73
C GLY A 102 -0.15 2.98 -2.68
N VAL A 103 -0.08 3.74 -1.59
CA VAL A 103 0.90 4.83 -1.43
C VAL A 103 2.30 4.25 -1.20
N ALA A 104 2.40 3.13 -0.49
CA ALA A 104 3.67 2.44 -0.27
C ALA A 104 4.36 2.06 -1.60
N THR A 105 3.62 1.61 -2.60
CA THR A 105 4.16 1.22 -3.91
C THR A 105 4.79 2.41 -4.65
N GLU A 106 4.13 3.58 -4.63
CA GLU A 106 4.61 4.80 -5.29
C GLU A 106 5.81 5.42 -4.56
N VAL A 107 5.79 5.42 -3.22
CA VAL A 107 6.92 5.88 -2.40
C VAL A 107 8.12 4.96 -2.62
N TYR A 108 7.92 3.65 -2.61
CA TYR A 108 8.95 2.67 -2.90
C TYR A 108 9.61 2.92 -4.26
N ARG A 109 8.80 3.06 -5.32
CA ARG A 109 9.30 3.38 -6.66
C ARG A 109 10.17 4.63 -6.64
N THR A 110 9.70 5.70 -6.01
CA THR A 110 10.43 6.97 -5.93
C THR A 110 11.78 6.80 -5.23
N LEU A 111 11.81 6.07 -4.11
CA LEU A 111 13.04 5.78 -3.38
C LEU A 111 14.03 4.98 -4.23
N ILE A 112 13.57 3.96 -4.96
CA ILE A 112 14.41 3.16 -5.86
C ILE A 112 14.98 4.02 -6.99
N MET A 113 14.15 4.85 -7.62
CA MET A 113 14.59 5.74 -8.70
C MET A 113 15.63 6.76 -8.23
N GLN A 114 15.45 7.32 -7.03
CA GLN A 114 16.43 8.22 -6.42
C GLN A 114 17.75 7.50 -6.12
N GLN A 115 17.70 6.32 -5.50
CA GLN A 115 18.89 5.53 -5.18
C GLN A 115 19.65 5.13 -6.45
N ALA A 116 18.94 4.68 -7.50
CA ALA A 116 19.55 4.35 -8.78
C ALA A 116 20.21 5.56 -9.46
N LYS A 117 19.64 6.76 -9.29
CA LYS A 117 20.25 8.01 -9.80
C LYS A 117 21.52 8.37 -9.04
N THR A 118 21.52 8.27 -7.71
CA THR A 118 22.70 8.56 -6.87
C THR A 118 23.86 7.62 -7.18
N ILE A 119 23.59 6.33 -7.44
CA ILE A 119 24.62 5.36 -7.82
C ILE A 119 25.27 5.70 -9.16
N ARG A 120 24.55 6.35 -10.09
CA ARG A 120 25.10 6.75 -11.40
C ARG A 120 26.06 7.95 -11.29
N THR A 121 25.95 8.74 -10.24
CA THR A 121 26.73 9.98 -10.05
C THR A 121 27.96 9.80 -9.16
N ALA A 122 28.16 8.61 -8.58
CA ALA A 122 29.34 8.23 -7.82
C ALA A 122 30.29 7.42 -8.70
#